data_AF-A0A817B4Y3-F1
#
_entry.id   AF-A0A817B4Y3-F1
#
_cell.length_a   1.000
_cell.length_b   1.000
_cell.length_c   1.000
_cell.angle_alpha   90.00
_cell.angle_beta   90.00
_cell.angle_gamma   90.00
#
_symmetry.space_group_name_H-M   'P 1'
#
loop_
_entity.id
_entity.type
_entity.pdbx_description
1 polymer ?
#
loop_
_entity_poly.entity_id
_entity_poly.type
_entity_poly.pdbx_seq_one_letter_code
_entity_poly.pdbx_strand_id
1 'polypeptide(L)'
;MYHLLANSKKPSLNPKIRLAFPWILWQIWMARNLFCFEQRRLNAEAVIDKAMEEAAVWLHLHSFIPDDPPEITVEEKTSQAWEKPPLGYFKCNASTVWEAQTGNVGAAWIVRDSFGEALFHSRRSFVGIRSQVEATMIGMASLPWSLNSLWKRFRRALDRFETYRVVRINDGCNTIAQNIAESALQVQWQQSYLARNGPEWLDARINMEASVVV
;
A
#
# COMPACT_ATOMS: atom_id res chain seq x y z
N MET A 1 -21.59 -4.12 -25.80
CA MET A 1 -22.01 -2.71 -25.63
C MET A 1 -23.51 -2.58 -25.41
N TYR A 2 -24.36 -2.93 -26.40
CA TYR A 2 -25.82 -2.80 -26.31
C TYR A 2 -26.45 -3.50 -25.09
N HIS A 3 -26.01 -4.72 -24.76
CA HIS A 3 -26.49 -5.44 -23.58
C HIS A 3 -26.22 -4.68 -22.26
N LEU A 4 -25.02 -4.14 -22.09
CA LEU A 4 -24.65 -3.40 -20.88
C LEU A 4 -25.43 -2.09 -20.74
N LEU A 5 -25.62 -1.37 -21.85
CA LEU A 5 -26.43 -0.15 -21.88
C LEU A 5 -27.92 -0.42 -21.65
N ALA A 6 -28.44 -1.55 -22.12
CA ALA A 6 -29.81 -1.96 -21.84
C ALA A 6 -29.99 -2.31 -20.36
N ASN A 7 -29.02 -3.00 -19.75
CA ASN A 7 -29.05 -3.31 -18.32
C ASN A 7 -28.88 -2.07 -17.46
N SER A 8 -28.12 -1.06 -17.88
CA SER A 8 -27.95 0.19 -17.12
C SER A 8 -29.26 0.95 -16.88
N LYS A 9 -30.28 0.70 -17.71
CA LYS A 9 -31.61 1.31 -17.60
C LYS A 9 -32.59 0.51 -16.74
N LYS A 10 -32.26 -0.71 -16.30
CA LYS A 10 -33.17 -1.58 -15.54
C LYS A 10 -33.13 -1.27 -14.03
N PRO A 11 -34.13 -0.63 -13.43
CA PRO A 11 -34.10 -0.26 -12.02
C PRO A 11 -34.12 -1.47 -11.06
N SER A 12 -34.45 -2.67 -11.56
CA SER A 12 -34.40 -3.92 -10.80
C SER A 12 -32.98 -4.40 -10.47
N LEU A 13 -31.95 -3.85 -11.12
CA LEU A 13 -30.56 -4.20 -10.88
C LEU A 13 -29.93 -3.25 -9.87
N ASN A 14 -29.09 -3.81 -8.98
CA ASN A 14 -28.33 -3.03 -8.00
C ASN A 14 -27.56 -1.89 -8.70
N PRO A 15 -27.66 -0.63 -8.23
CA PRO A 15 -26.94 0.52 -8.78
C PRO A 15 -25.44 0.27 -8.99
N LYS A 16 -24.79 -0.46 -8.08
CA LYS A 16 -23.36 -0.86 -8.18
C LYS A 16 -23.05 -1.58 -9.50
N ILE A 17 -23.90 -2.53 -9.87
CA ILE A 17 -23.70 -3.37 -11.07
C ILE A 17 -24.21 -2.63 -12.31
N ARG A 18 -25.38 -2.00 -12.17
CA ARG A 18 -26.09 -1.34 -13.26
C ARG A 18 -25.32 -0.14 -13.83
N LEU A 19 -24.71 0.65 -12.96
CA LEU A 19 -24.02 1.89 -13.32
C LEU A 19 -22.54 1.66 -13.65
N ALA A 20 -21.95 0.51 -13.34
CA ALA A 20 -20.54 0.20 -13.62
C ALA A 20 -20.21 0.01 -15.12
N PHE A 21 -21.21 -0.01 -16.00
CA PHE A 21 -21.00 -0.33 -17.42
C PHE A 21 -19.97 0.54 -18.17
N PRO A 22 -19.78 1.85 -17.91
CA PRO A 22 -18.78 2.65 -18.59
C PRO A 22 -17.35 2.16 -18.28
N TRP A 23 -17.08 1.82 -17.01
CA TRP A 23 -15.80 1.27 -16.57
C TRP A 23 -15.55 -0.12 -17.16
N ILE A 24 -16.57 -0.97 -17.26
CA ILE A 24 -16.44 -2.28 -17.92
C ILE A 24 -16.02 -2.10 -19.39
N LEU A 25 -16.68 -1.20 -20.12
CA LEU A 25 -16.34 -0.93 -21.51
C LEU A 25 -14.93 -0.33 -21.65
N TRP A 26 -14.56 0.57 -20.75
CA TRP A 26 -13.23 1.19 -20.70
C TRP A 26 -12.13 0.17 -20.44
N GLN A 27 -12.26 -0.69 -19.41
CA GLN A 27 -11.25 -1.68 -19.07
C GLN A 27 -11.13 -2.78 -20.15
N ILE A 28 -12.23 -3.15 -20.82
CA ILE A 28 -12.19 -4.05 -21.99
C ILE A 28 -11.42 -3.39 -23.14
N TRP A 29 -11.68 -2.12 -23.42
CA TRP A 29 -10.96 -1.38 -24.46
C TRP A 29 -9.47 -1.29 -24.16
N MET A 30 -9.10 -0.96 -22.91
CA MET A 30 -7.72 -0.94 -22.44
C MET A 30 -7.04 -2.31 -22.59
N ALA A 31 -7.69 -3.39 -22.13
CA ALA A 31 -7.16 -4.75 -22.22
C ALA A 31 -6.92 -5.16 -23.68
N ARG A 32 -7.83 -4.79 -24.59
CA ARG A 32 -7.67 -5.05 -26.03
C ARG A 32 -6.52 -4.27 -26.63
N ASN A 33 -6.36 -2.99 -26.30
CA ASN A 33 -5.24 -2.20 -26.79
C ASN A 33 -3.91 -2.75 -26.29
N LEU A 34 -3.84 -3.09 -25.00
CA LEU A 34 -2.65 -3.68 -24.42
C LEU A 34 -2.26 -5.00 -25.11
N PHE A 35 -3.25 -5.82 -25.49
CA PHE A 35 -3.00 -7.02 -26.28
C PHE A 35 -2.53 -6.70 -27.71
N CYS A 36 -3.22 -5.80 -28.41
CA CYS A 36 -2.88 -5.47 -29.80
C CYS A 36 -1.49 -4.84 -29.95
N PHE A 37 -1.13 -3.92 -29.05
CA PHE A 37 0.09 -3.11 -29.17
C PHE A 37 1.28 -3.67 -28.36
N GLU A 38 1.04 -4.33 -27.23
CA GLU A 38 2.10 -4.84 -26.34
C GLU A 38 2.12 -6.37 -26.22
N GLN A 39 1.21 -7.08 -26.89
CA GLN A 39 1.05 -8.54 -26.79
C GLN A 39 0.83 -9.04 -25.35
N ARG A 40 0.30 -8.17 -24.47
CA ARG A 40 0.00 -8.50 -23.08
C ARG A 40 -1.47 -8.83 -22.91
N ARG A 41 -1.75 -10.03 -22.40
CA ARG A 41 -3.11 -10.47 -22.06
C ARG A 41 -3.37 -10.23 -20.58
N LEU A 42 -4.45 -9.50 -20.28
CA LEU A 42 -4.96 -9.34 -18.92
C LEU A 42 -5.95 -10.47 -18.60
N ASN A 43 -5.94 -10.93 -17.35
CA ASN A 43 -6.95 -11.87 -16.85
C ASN A 43 -8.31 -11.16 -16.83
N ALA A 44 -9.36 -11.82 -17.35
CA ALA A 44 -10.71 -11.28 -17.40
C ALA A 44 -11.29 -10.95 -16.02
N GLU A 45 -10.99 -11.76 -15.00
CA GLU A 45 -11.37 -11.53 -13.60
C GLU A 45 -10.76 -10.22 -13.10
N ALA A 46 -9.43 -10.06 -13.25
CA ALA A 46 -8.74 -8.83 -12.88
C ALA A 46 -9.23 -7.58 -13.64
N VAL A 47 -9.64 -7.73 -14.90
CA VAL A 47 -10.22 -6.63 -15.70
C VAL A 47 -11.59 -6.21 -15.13
N ILE A 48 -12.42 -7.18 -14.74
CA ILE A 48 -13.74 -6.91 -14.13
C ILE A 48 -13.58 -6.34 -12.72
N ASP A 49 -12.72 -6.93 -11.89
CA ASP A 49 -12.47 -6.45 -10.52
C ASP A 49 -12.05 -4.98 -10.54
N LYS A 50 -11.09 -4.64 -11.40
CA LYS A 50 -10.65 -3.26 -11.58
C LYS A 50 -11.76 -2.34 -12.05
N ALA A 51 -12.57 -2.78 -13.01
CA ALA A 51 -13.71 -1.99 -13.50
C ALA A 51 -14.73 -1.72 -12.38
N MET A 52 -15.02 -2.73 -11.55
CA MET A 52 -15.97 -2.64 -10.45
C MET A 52 -15.44 -1.79 -9.30
N GLU A 53 -14.15 -1.88 -8.97
CA GLU A 53 -13.47 -1.06 -7.97
C GLU A 53 -13.51 0.43 -8.36
N GLU A 54 -13.06 0.76 -9.58
CA GLU A 54 -13.08 2.15 -10.06
C GLU A 54 -14.50 2.72 -10.15
N ALA A 55 -15.47 1.91 -10.57
CA ALA A 55 -16.88 2.30 -10.60
C ALA A 55 -17.43 2.55 -9.20
N ALA A 56 -17.14 1.67 -8.23
CA ALA A 56 -17.61 1.81 -6.87
C ALA A 56 -17.10 3.10 -6.22
N VAL A 57 -15.81 3.41 -6.37
CA VAL A 57 -15.21 4.66 -5.87
C VAL A 57 -15.91 5.88 -6.46
N TRP A 58 -16.12 5.91 -7.78
CA TRP A 58 -16.74 7.05 -8.45
C TRP A 58 -18.20 7.24 -8.03
N LEU A 59 -18.97 6.15 -7.98
CA LEU A 59 -20.38 6.18 -7.63
C LEU A 59 -20.60 6.57 -6.17
N HIS A 60 -19.70 6.16 -5.27
CA HIS A 60 -19.71 6.55 -3.86
C HIS A 60 -19.40 8.05 -3.69
N LEU A 61 -18.35 8.56 -4.35
CA LEU A 61 -17.99 9.98 -4.32
C LEU A 61 -19.12 10.91 -4.80
N HIS A 62 -20.00 10.42 -5.67
CA HIS A 62 -21.12 11.17 -6.22
C HIS A 62 -22.48 10.75 -5.62
N SER A 63 -22.47 10.03 -4.49
CA SER A 63 -23.66 9.61 -3.73
C SER A 63 -24.70 8.81 -4.53
N PHE A 64 -24.29 8.08 -5.58
CA PHE A 64 -25.19 7.20 -6.36
C PHE A 64 -25.46 5.85 -5.70
N ILE A 65 -24.66 5.50 -4.69
CA ILE A 65 -24.81 4.32 -3.85
C ILE A 65 -24.73 4.81 -2.41
N PRO A 66 -25.53 4.26 -1.47
CA PRO A 66 -25.36 4.52 -0.05
C PRO A 66 -23.92 4.25 0.38
N ASP A 67 -23.48 4.95 1.43
CA ASP A 67 -22.27 4.58 2.16
C ASP A 67 -22.50 3.20 2.76
N ASP A 68 -22.17 2.13 2.02
CA ASP A 68 -21.74 0.93 2.70
C ASP A 68 -20.48 1.35 3.45
N PRO A 69 -20.42 1.25 4.79
CA PRO A 69 -19.19 1.52 5.49
C PRO A 69 -18.14 0.67 4.78
N PRO A 70 -17.07 1.28 4.24
CA PRO A 70 -16.04 0.49 3.62
C PRO A 70 -15.60 -0.48 4.70
N GLU A 71 -15.71 -1.78 4.42
CA GLU A 71 -15.11 -2.82 5.25
C GLU A 71 -13.58 -2.77 4.99
N ILE A 72 -13.00 -1.58 5.11
CA ILE A 72 -11.60 -1.39 5.43
C ILE A 72 -11.53 -1.76 6.91
N THR A 73 -11.76 -3.04 7.23
CA THR A 73 -11.31 -3.64 8.48
C THR A 73 -9.79 -3.71 8.39
N VAL A 74 -9.15 -2.55 8.51
CA VAL A 74 -7.76 -2.52 8.92
C VAL A 74 -7.79 -3.01 10.34
N GLU A 75 -7.39 -4.26 10.52
CA GLU A 75 -7.23 -4.81 11.86
C GLU A 75 -6.30 -3.88 12.63
N GLU A 76 -6.83 -3.28 13.68
CA GLU A 76 -6.04 -2.51 14.63
C GLU A 76 -5.50 -3.47 15.68
N LYS A 77 -4.20 -3.70 15.64
CA LYS A 77 -3.51 -4.39 16.74
C LYS A 77 -3.18 -3.38 17.82
N THR A 78 -3.77 -3.58 19.01
CA THR A 78 -3.51 -2.83 20.24
C THR A 78 -2.28 -3.32 21.01
N SER A 79 -1.34 -4.00 20.35
CA SER A 79 -0.07 -4.40 20.96
C SER A 79 0.62 -3.17 21.58
N GLN A 80 1.29 -3.37 22.71
CA GLN A 80 2.05 -2.32 23.41
C GLN A 80 3.52 -2.25 22.94
N ALA A 81 4.00 -3.30 22.28
CA ALA A 81 5.36 -3.40 21.75
C ALA A 81 5.39 -4.08 20.38
N TRP A 82 6.50 -3.92 19.66
CA TRP A 82 6.74 -4.64 18.42
C TRP A 82 6.84 -6.15 18.68
N GLU A 83 6.19 -6.95 17.82
CA GLU A 83 6.18 -8.41 17.88
C GLU A 83 6.86 -9.02 16.65
N LYS A 84 7.59 -10.11 16.83
CA LYS A 84 8.14 -10.88 15.70
C LYS A 84 7.03 -11.46 14.83
N PRO A 85 7.22 -11.56 13.50
CA PRO A 85 6.34 -12.37 12.68
C PRO A 85 6.54 -13.87 12.98
N PRO A 86 5.53 -14.71 12.71
CA PRO A 86 5.68 -16.17 12.79
C PRO A 86 6.79 -16.70 11.89
N LEU A 87 7.31 -17.90 12.20
CA LEU A 87 8.32 -18.57 11.38
C LEU A 87 7.88 -18.66 9.91
N GLY A 88 8.79 -18.28 9.01
CA GLY A 88 8.53 -18.25 7.56
C GLY A 88 7.83 -16.99 7.05
N TYR A 89 7.42 -16.07 7.93
CA TYR A 89 6.87 -14.78 7.55
C TYR A 89 7.89 -13.66 7.70
N PHE A 90 7.73 -12.63 6.86
CA PHE A 90 8.42 -11.36 6.99
C PHE A 90 7.43 -10.30 7.46
N LYS A 91 7.90 -9.37 8.29
CA LYS A 91 7.13 -8.19 8.70
C LYS A 91 7.74 -6.95 8.07
N CYS A 92 6.93 -6.21 7.32
CA CYS A 92 7.29 -4.89 6.80
C CYS A 92 6.61 -3.82 7.65
N ASN A 93 7.41 -3.07 8.39
CA ASN A 93 6.95 -1.92 9.16
C ASN A 93 7.15 -0.66 8.32
N ALA A 94 6.11 0.17 8.22
CA ALA A 94 6.12 1.38 7.43
C ALA A 94 5.64 2.58 8.24
N SER A 95 6.25 3.75 8.02
CA SER A 95 5.86 4.98 8.71
C SER A 95 6.03 6.20 7.81
N THR A 96 5.28 7.24 8.15
CA THR A 96 5.28 8.53 7.45
C THR A 96 5.21 9.64 8.49
N VAL A 97 6.08 10.63 8.36
CA VAL A 97 6.14 11.80 9.25
C VAL A 97 6.07 13.06 8.42
N TRP A 98 5.14 13.96 8.78
CA TRP A 98 4.93 15.24 8.08
C TRP A 98 5.32 16.40 8.98
N GLU A 99 6.06 17.34 8.42
CA GLU A 99 6.37 18.61 9.05
C GLU A 99 5.56 19.73 8.40
N ALA A 100 4.53 20.21 9.09
CA ALA A 100 3.59 21.20 8.56
C ALA A 100 4.25 22.56 8.24
N GLN A 101 5.29 22.95 8.97
CA GLN A 101 5.97 24.24 8.78
C GLN A 101 6.75 24.30 7.46
N THR A 102 7.40 23.19 7.10
CA THR A 102 8.23 23.08 5.89
C THR A 102 7.47 22.48 4.71
N GLY A 103 6.34 21.81 4.98
CA GLY A 103 5.61 21.01 3.99
C GLY A 103 6.38 19.76 3.56
N ASN A 104 7.34 19.32 4.38
CA ASN A 104 8.16 18.14 4.08
C ASN A 104 7.54 16.89 4.67
N VAL A 105 7.64 15.78 3.94
CA VAL A 105 7.22 14.45 4.40
C VAL A 105 8.40 13.51 4.32
N GLY A 106 8.69 12.81 5.41
CA GLY A 106 9.57 11.65 5.43
C GLY A 106 8.74 10.37 5.39
N ALA A 107 9.02 9.46 4.46
CA ALA A 107 8.41 8.15 4.40
C ALA A 107 9.50 7.08 4.50
N ALA A 108 9.24 6.02 5.25
CA ALA A 108 10.19 4.94 5.43
C ALA A 108 9.53 3.59 5.65
N TRP A 109 10.31 2.54 5.39
CA TRP A 109 9.96 1.18 5.78
C TRP A 109 11.19 0.35 6.12
N ILE A 110 10.96 -0.71 6.89
CA ILE A 110 11.94 -1.72 7.26
C ILE A 110 11.30 -3.11 7.22
N VAL A 111 11.99 -4.06 6.60
CA VAL A 111 11.59 -5.47 6.51
C VAL A 111 12.44 -6.27 7.49
N ARG A 112 11.77 -7.08 8.32
CA ARG A 112 12.39 -7.99 9.27
C ARG A 112 11.86 -9.41 9.13
N ASP A 113 12.67 -10.40 9.48
CA ASP A 113 12.29 -11.81 9.47
C ASP A 113 11.66 -12.28 10.80
N SER A 114 11.42 -13.59 10.91
CA SER A 114 10.86 -14.24 12.09
C SER A 114 11.80 -14.27 13.30
N PHE A 115 13.10 -14.07 13.11
CA PHE A 115 14.06 -13.91 14.21
C PHE A 115 14.08 -12.48 14.74
N GLY A 116 13.55 -11.53 13.95
CA GLY A 116 13.54 -10.11 14.21
C GLY A 116 14.72 -9.39 13.57
N GLU A 117 15.53 -10.09 12.77
CA GLU A 117 16.66 -9.51 12.06
C GLU A 117 16.15 -8.57 10.97
N ALA A 118 16.70 -7.35 10.95
CA ALA A 118 16.42 -6.41 9.87
C ALA A 118 17.14 -6.88 8.60
N LEU A 119 16.39 -7.05 7.53
CA LEU A 119 16.92 -7.50 6.24
C LEU A 119 17.17 -6.32 5.30
N PHE A 120 16.21 -5.40 5.24
CA PHE A 120 16.24 -4.27 4.32
C PHE A 120 15.51 -3.06 4.91
N HIS A 121 15.95 -1.88 4.52
CA HIS A 121 15.21 -0.65 4.79
C HIS A 121 15.34 0.34 3.62
N SER A 122 14.42 1.31 3.59
CA SER A 122 14.44 2.46 2.71
C SER A 122 13.82 3.66 3.39
N ARG A 123 14.20 4.84 2.94
CA ARG A 123 13.53 6.09 3.26
C ARG A 123 13.53 7.04 2.08
N ARG A 124 12.59 7.97 2.07
CA ARG A 124 12.48 9.03 1.06
C ARG A 124 11.81 10.27 1.66
N SER A 125 12.22 11.44 1.21
CA SER A 125 11.55 12.70 1.51
C SER A 125 10.72 13.20 0.32
N PHE A 126 9.59 13.85 0.62
CA PHE A 126 8.76 14.61 -0.30
C PHE A 126 8.66 16.05 0.20
N VAL A 127 8.45 16.99 -0.71
CA VAL A 127 8.38 18.42 -0.41
C VAL A 127 7.12 19.02 -1.01
N GLY A 128 6.64 20.13 -0.46
CA GLY A 128 5.48 20.86 -0.98
C GLY A 128 4.13 20.25 -0.61
N ILE A 129 4.09 19.42 0.42
CA ILE A 129 2.88 18.75 0.91
C ILE A 129 2.10 19.69 1.82
N ARG A 130 0.81 19.85 1.52
CA ARG A 130 -0.02 20.92 2.10
C ARG A 130 -0.94 20.46 3.21
N SER A 131 -1.09 19.14 3.38
CA SER A 131 -1.97 18.59 4.41
C SER A 131 -1.48 17.24 4.93
N GLN A 132 -1.85 16.93 6.17
CA GLN A 132 -1.62 15.62 6.79
C GLN A 132 -2.26 14.47 5.99
N VAL A 133 -3.42 14.72 5.36
CA VAL A 133 -4.12 13.72 4.55
C VAL A 133 -3.30 13.37 3.32
N GLU A 134 -2.78 14.38 2.62
CA GLU A 134 -1.87 14.20 1.48
C GLU A 134 -0.59 13.47 1.88
N ALA A 135 -0.01 13.82 3.03
CA ALA A 135 1.15 13.11 3.58
C ALA A 135 0.86 11.63 3.84
N THR A 136 -0.30 11.33 4.43
CA THR A 136 -0.74 9.96 4.72
C THR A 136 -0.94 9.16 3.43
N MET A 137 -1.55 9.77 2.42
CA MET A 137 -1.73 9.16 1.09
C MET A 137 -0.39 8.87 0.42
N ILE A 138 0.57 9.79 0.52
CA ILE A 138 1.94 9.59 0.02
C ILE A 138 2.62 8.44 0.77
N GLY A 139 2.47 8.37 2.10
CA GLY A 139 2.95 7.26 2.91
C GLY A 139 2.46 5.91 2.39
N MET A 140 1.15 5.78 2.22
CA MET A 140 0.51 4.56 1.74
C MET A 140 0.88 4.21 0.28
N ALA A 141 0.98 5.22 -0.61
CA ALA A 141 1.28 5.01 -2.03
C ALA A 141 2.78 4.80 -2.30
N SER A 142 3.65 5.37 -1.48
CA SER A 142 5.11 5.26 -1.63
C SER A 142 5.65 3.88 -1.27
N LEU A 143 4.95 3.14 -0.40
CA LEU A 143 5.27 1.77 -0.04
C LEU A 143 5.22 0.85 -1.27
N PRO A 144 4.09 0.74 -2.02
CA PRO A 144 4.03 -0.03 -3.25
C PRO A 144 5.14 0.30 -4.26
N TRP A 145 5.46 1.59 -4.42
CA TRP A 145 6.42 2.06 -5.42
C TRP A 145 7.88 1.80 -5.03
N SER A 146 8.25 2.06 -3.78
CA SER A 146 9.60 1.78 -3.27
C SER A 146 9.83 0.27 -3.17
N LEU A 147 8.84 -0.47 -2.70
CA LEU A 147 8.84 -1.92 -2.75
C LEU A 147 8.75 -2.42 -4.20
N ASN A 148 8.33 -1.68 -5.23
CA ASN A 148 8.29 -2.18 -6.62
C ASN A 148 9.69 -2.58 -7.13
N SER A 149 10.70 -1.81 -6.71
CA SER A 149 12.10 -2.13 -6.99
C SER A 149 12.56 -3.41 -6.27
N LEU A 150 12.06 -3.62 -5.05
CA LEU A 150 12.20 -4.88 -4.31
C LEU A 150 11.41 -6.01 -4.98
N TRP A 151 10.14 -5.83 -5.32
CA TRP A 151 9.27 -6.77 -6.04
C TRP A 151 9.92 -7.28 -7.31
N LYS A 152 10.60 -6.42 -8.08
CA LYS A 152 11.35 -6.87 -9.27
C LYS A 152 12.52 -7.79 -8.93
N ARG A 153 13.25 -7.54 -7.83
CA ARG A 153 14.38 -8.36 -7.35
C ARG A 153 13.93 -9.61 -6.58
N PHE A 154 12.83 -9.52 -5.85
CA PHE A 154 12.24 -10.55 -5.02
C PHE A 154 11.21 -11.41 -5.75
N ARG A 155 10.86 -11.11 -7.01
CA ARG A 155 9.78 -11.77 -7.77
C ARG A 155 9.84 -13.30 -7.70
N ARG A 156 11.03 -13.89 -7.76
CA ARG A 156 11.25 -15.34 -7.65
C ARG A 156 11.03 -15.93 -6.25
N ALA A 157 11.22 -15.14 -5.20
CA ALA A 157 10.93 -15.53 -3.81
C ALA A 157 9.48 -15.19 -3.42
N LEU A 158 8.91 -14.13 -4.03
CA LEU A 158 7.55 -13.65 -3.77
C LEU A 158 6.46 -14.47 -4.48
N ASP A 159 6.76 -15.16 -5.60
CA ASP A 159 5.86 -16.15 -6.22
C ASP A 159 5.53 -17.33 -5.28
N ARG A 160 6.16 -17.41 -4.09
CA ARG A 160 5.86 -18.37 -3.02
C ARG A 160 5.00 -17.80 -1.89
N PHE A 161 4.66 -16.51 -1.90
CA PHE A 161 3.81 -15.93 -0.86
C PHE A 161 2.36 -16.21 -1.20
N GLU A 162 1.77 -17.17 -0.49
CA GLU A 162 0.37 -17.53 -0.65
C GLU A 162 -0.57 -16.47 -0.06
N THR A 163 -0.10 -15.66 0.90
CA THR A 163 -0.93 -14.71 1.65
C THR A 163 -0.15 -13.46 2.08
N TYR A 164 -0.78 -12.28 2.02
CA TYR A 164 -0.30 -11.05 2.68
C TYR A 164 -1.40 -10.47 3.58
N ARG A 165 -1.01 -9.77 4.65
CA ARG A 165 -1.94 -9.12 5.59
C ARG A 165 -1.44 -7.70 5.89
N VAL A 166 -2.33 -6.72 5.85
CA VAL A 166 -2.05 -5.34 6.22
C VAL A 166 -2.74 -5.05 7.56
N VAL A 167 -1.99 -4.54 8.52
CA VAL A 167 -2.44 -4.31 9.90
C VAL A 167 -1.98 -2.91 10.32
N ARG A 168 -2.87 -2.14 10.96
CA ARG A 168 -2.47 -0.89 11.62
C ARG A 168 -2.00 -1.22 13.03
N ILE A 169 -0.80 -0.76 13.35
CA ILE A 169 -0.21 -0.88 14.68
C ILE A 169 -0.14 0.49 15.33
N ASN A 170 -0.12 0.52 16.66
CA ASN A 170 0.13 1.74 17.42
C ASN A 170 1.52 2.31 17.05
N ASP A 171 1.64 3.64 16.96
CA ASP A 171 2.89 4.34 16.67
C ASP A 171 4.02 3.92 17.62
N GLY A 172 3.70 3.66 18.90
CA GLY A 172 4.65 3.15 19.90
C GLY A 172 5.26 1.77 19.56
N CYS A 173 4.59 0.97 18.73
CA CYS A 173 5.10 -0.32 18.24
C CYS A 173 5.86 -0.21 16.92
N ASN A 174 5.92 0.99 16.34
CA ASN A 174 6.48 1.25 15.01
C ASN A 174 7.63 2.26 15.04
N THR A 175 8.20 2.49 16.22
CA THR A 175 9.16 3.57 16.49
C THR A 175 10.38 3.52 15.57
N ILE A 176 10.90 2.34 15.25
CA ILE A 176 12.03 2.18 14.33
C ILE A 176 11.69 2.71 12.93
N ALA A 177 10.55 2.32 12.36
CA ALA A 177 10.13 2.84 11.05
C ALA A 177 9.87 4.35 11.11
N GLN A 178 9.29 4.83 12.21
CA GLN A 178 9.06 6.27 12.43
C GLN A 178 10.37 7.06 12.49
N ASN A 179 11.38 6.61 13.24
CA ASN A 179 12.65 7.31 13.30
C ASN A 179 13.38 7.31 11.96
N ILE A 180 13.27 6.22 11.19
CA ILE A 180 13.79 6.21 9.81
C ILE A 180 13.06 7.25 8.96
N ALA A 181 11.74 7.41 9.11
CA ALA A 181 10.98 8.44 8.41
C ALA A 181 11.39 9.86 8.85
N GLU A 182 11.56 10.11 10.15
CA GLU A 182 12.03 11.39 10.70
C GLU A 182 13.41 11.77 10.16
N SER A 183 14.32 10.80 10.07
CA SER A 183 15.66 11.04 9.52
C SER A 183 15.65 11.44 8.03
N ALA A 184 14.56 11.15 7.30
CA ALA A 184 14.41 11.59 5.91
C ALA A 184 14.07 13.09 5.80
N LEU A 185 13.46 13.69 6.83
CA LEU A 185 13.12 15.12 6.86
C LEU A 185 14.36 16.01 6.90
N GLN A 186 15.37 15.61 7.68
CA GLN A 186 16.54 16.46 7.97
C GLN A 186 17.49 16.64 6.77
N VAL A 187 17.57 15.65 5.89
CA VAL A 187 18.61 15.58 4.85
C VAL A 187 18.02 15.61 3.43
N GLN A 188 16.70 15.88 3.30
CA GLN A 188 15.98 15.94 2.02
C GLN A 188 16.37 14.79 1.06
N TRP A 189 16.27 13.55 1.54
CA TRP A 189 16.53 12.34 0.74
C TRP A 189 15.46 12.16 -0.35
N GLN A 190 15.53 12.96 -1.42
CA GLN A 190 14.48 12.99 -2.45
C GLN A 190 14.42 11.73 -3.31
N GLN A 191 15.49 10.92 -3.30
CA GLN A 191 15.53 9.61 -3.95
C GLN A 191 15.40 8.48 -2.92
N SER A 192 14.53 7.52 -3.23
CA SER A 192 14.46 6.25 -2.50
C SER A 192 15.68 5.38 -2.82
N TYR A 193 16.18 4.66 -1.82
CA TYR A 193 17.23 3.67 -1.97
C TYR A 193 16.82 2.33 -1.38
N LEU A 194 17.62 1.29 -1.60
CA LEU A 194 17.47 0.01 -0.91
C LEU A 194 18.78 -0.34 -0.22
N ALA A 195 18.78 -0.31 1.11
CA ALA A 195 19.90 -0.77 1.91
C ALA A 195 19.63 -2.14 2.52
N ARG A 196 20.69 -2.93 2.67
CA ARG A 196 20.67 -4.17 3.47
C ARG A 196 20.77 -3.82 4.94
N ASN A 197 20.22 -4.71 5.77
CA ASN A 197 20.13 -4.60 7.21
C ASN A 197 19.34 -3.37 7.67
N GLY A 198 19.31 -3.14 8.98
CA GLY A 198 18.82 -1.90 9.56
C GLY A 198 19.83 -0.76 9.44
N PRO A 199 19.42 0.51 9.62
CA PRO A 199 20.37 1.61 9.78
C PRO A 199 21.24 1.40 11.02
N GLU A 200 22.55 1.60 10.92
CA GLU A 200 23.51 1.36 12.01
C GLU A 200 23.17 2.13 13.29
N TRP A 201 22.69 3.37 13.16
CA TRP A 201 22.28 4.21 14.29
C TRP A 201 21.00 3.73 15.02
N LEU A 202 20.30 2.72 14.48
CA LEU A 202 19.18 2.03 15.13
C LEU A 202 19.51 0.59 15.53
N ASP A 203 20.72 0.10 15.27
CA ASP A 203 21.05 -1.33 15.40
C ASP A 203 20.80 -1.86 16.83
N ALA A 204 21.23 -1.11 17.85
CA ALA A 204 20.98 -1.45 19.25
C ALA A 204 19.48 -1.60 19.58
N ARG A 205 18.62 -0.74 19.00
CA ARG A 205 17.16 -0.79 19.23
C ARG A 205 16.49 -1.90 18.43
N ILE A 206 16.94 -2.14 17.19
CA ILE A 206 16.48 -3.27 16.37
C ILE A 206 16.75 -4.58 17.11
N ASN A 207 17.97 -4.75 17.61
CA ASN A 207 18.38 -5.95 18.33
C ASN A 207 17.65 -6.07 19.68
N MET A 208 17.40 -4.95 20.37
CA MET A 208 16.58 -4.95 21.59
C MET A 208 15.14 -5.41 21.31
N GLU A 209 14.44 -4.84 20.32
CA GLU A 209 13.10 -5.29 19.91
C GLU A 209 13.09 -6.76 19.46
N ALA A 210 14.16 -7.23 18.79
CA ALA A 210 14.32 -8.61 18.39
C ALA A 210 14.64 -9.57 19.56
N SER A 211 15.12 -9.07 20.69
CA SER A 211 15.42 -9.92 21.86
C SER A 211 14.20 -10.18 22.75
N VAL A 212 13.14 -9.38 22.61
CA VAL A 212 11.90 -9.55 23.38
C VAL A 212 11.22 -10.84 22.93
N VAL A 213 11.05 -11.78 23.87
CA VAL A 213 10.25 -12.98 23.66
C VAL A 213 8.81 -12.60 23.96
N VAL A 214 7.98 -12.49 22.92
CA VAL A 214 6.52 -12.36 23.03
C VAL A 214 5.89 -13.68 22.63
#